data_AF-A0A319C9Y5-F1
#
_entry.id   AF-A0A319C9Y5-F1
#
_cell.length_a   1.000
_cell.length_b   1.000
_cell.length_c   1.000
_cell.angle_alpha   90.00
_cell.angle_beta   90.00
_cell.angle_gamma   90.00
#
_symmetry.space_group_name_H-M   'P 1'
#
loop_
_entity.id
_entity.type
_entity.pdbx_description
1 polymer ?
#
loop_
_entity_poly.entity_id
_entity_poly.type
_entity_poly.pdbx_seq_one_letter_code
_entity_poly.pdbx_strand_id
1 'polypeptide(L)'
;MAYVRAGGTRTTADFDELAQSVSEAWGKVVNKNGEASKEKQLNAVFVLGAITTGTENGFLLPRAGEDAIWLKNNAPKFEELAKQGDSDFADLVEEMRSRDDLAA
;
A
#
# COMPACT_ATOMS: atom_id res chain seq x y z
N MET A 1 -12.18 6.65 4.82
CA MET A 1 -11.14 7.60 4.37
C MET A 1 -9.83 6.84 4.27
N ALA A 2 -9.02 7.11 3.26
CA ALA A 2 -7.70 6.50 3.06
C ALA A 2 -6.64 7.59 2.98
N TYR A 3 -5.54 7.45 3.73
CA TYR A 3 -4.38 8.33 3.67
C TYR A 3 -3.30 7.67 2.85
N VAL A 4 -2.74 8.38 1.87
CA VAL A 4 -1.77 7.84 0.93
C VAL A 4 -0.53 8.72 0.82
N ARG A 5 0.59 8.08 0.46
CA ARG A 5 1.80 8.76 -0.03
C ARG A 5 1.50 9.26 -1.44
N ALA A 6 1.19 10.55 -1.59
CA ALA A 6 1.01 11.15 -2.91
C ALA A 6 2.38 11.38 -3.58
N GLY A 7 2.46 11.15 -4.89
CA GLY A 7 3.67 11.38 -5.69
C GLY A 7 4.00 10.25 -6.66
N GLY A 8 5.21 10.30 -7.22
CA GLY A 8 5.62 9.42 -8.32
C GLY A 8 4.91 9.80 -9.61
N THR A 9 4.42 8.81 -10.35
CA THR A 9 3.66 9.00 -11.60
C THR A 9 2.16 9.11 -11.39
N ARG A 10 1.67 8.98 -10.15
CA ARG A 10 0.24 9.02 -9.83
C ARG A 10 -0.32 10.43 -9.98
N THR A 11 -1.45 10.51 -10.65
CA THR A 11 -2.23 11.70 -10.95
C THR A 11 -3.51 11.73 -10.13
N THR A 12 -4.26 12.82 -10.19
CA THR A 12 -5.61 12.88 -9.60
C THR A 12 -6.53 11.80 -10.20
N ALA A 13 -6.41 11.50 -11.50
CA ALA A 13 -7.23 10.48 -12.15
C ALA A 13 -7.00 9.08 -11.56
N ASP A 14 -5.76 8.74 -11.21
CA ASP A 14 -5.46 7.46 -10.54
C ASP A 14 -6.13 7.36 -9.16
N PHE A 15 -6.24 8.48 -8.44
CA PHE A 15 -6.91 8.52 -7.15
C PHE A 15 -8.45 8.56 -7.27
N ASP A 16 -8.97 9.16 -8.34
CA ASP A 16 -10.40 9.12 -8.67
C ASP A 16 -10.82 7.68 -9.00
N GLU A 17 -10.02 6.96 -9.80
CA GLU A 17 -10.24 5.54 -10.12
C GLU A 17 -10.19 4.67 -8.85
N LEU A 18 -9.26 4.94 -7.93
CA LEU A 18 -9.20 4.25 -6.65
C LEU A 18 -10.48 4.50 -5.81
N ALA A 19 -10.96 5.74 -5.74
CA ALA A 19 -12.18 6.07 -4.99
C ALA A 19 -13.42 5.36 -5.57
N GLN A 20 -13.49 5.27 -6.90
CA GLN A 20 -14.53 4.54 -7.61
C GLN A 20 -14.44 3.03 -7.36
N SER A 21 -13.23 2.46 -7.44
CA SER A 21 -12.97 1.03 -7.17
C SER A 21 -13.37 0.61 -5.76
N VAL A 22 -13.12 1.46 -4.76
CA VAL A 22 -13.58 1.23 -3.37
C VAL A 22 -15.10 1.21 -3.29
N SER A 23 -15.77 2.12 -4.00
CA SER A 23 -17.24 2.19 -4.02
C SER A 23 -17.86 0.95 -4.66
N GLU A 24 -17.26 0.45 -5.74
CA GLU A 24 -17.67 -0.79 -6.40
C GLU A 24 -17.42 -2.02 -5.52
N ALA A 25 -16.24 -2.09 -4.90
CA ALA A 25 -15.91 -3.15 -3.96
C ALA A 25 -16.90 -3.20 -2.79
N TRP A 26 -17.33 -2.04 -2.29
CA TRP A 26 -18.39 -1.95 -1.28
C TRP A 26 -19.71 -2.53 -1.77
N GLY A 27 -20.15 -2.15 -2.99
CA GLY A 27 -21.33 -2.71 -3.62
C GLY A 27 -21.27 -4.23 -3.71
N LYS A 28 -20.11 -4.77 -4.10
CA LYS A 28 -19.89 -6.22 -4.22
C LYS A 28 -19.87 -6.93 -2.87
N VAL A 29 -19.19 -6.39 -1.86
CA VAL A 29 -18.97 -7.09 -0.59
C VAL A 29 -20.12 -6.89 0.39
N VAL A 30 -20.55 -5.65 0.58
CA VAL A 30 -21.55 -5.28 1.60
C VAL A 30 -22.96 -5.46 1.08
N ASN A 31 -23.20 -5.02 -0.16
CA ASN A 31 -24.52 -5.12 -0.78
C ASN A 31 -24.70 -6.40 -1.61
N LYS A 32 -23.63 -7.18 -1.83
CA LYS A 32 -23.64 -8.39 -2.67
C LYS A 32 -24.18 -8.13 -4.08
N ASN A 33 -23.89 -6.95 -4.63
CA ASN A 33 -24.45 -6.40 -5.88
C ASN A 33 -25.98 -6.27 -5.89
N GLY A 34 -26.64 -6.34 -4.73
CA GLY A 34 -28.05 -6.05 -4.57
C GLY A 34 -28.32 -4.57 -4.28
N GLU A 35 -29.60 -4.24 -4.12
CA GLU A 35 -30.03 -2.91 -3.72
C GLU A 35 -29.50 -2.57 -2.32
N ALA A 36 -28.88 -1.40 -2.19
CA ALA A 36 -28.35 -0.94 -0.92
C ALA A 36 -29.49 -0.45 -0.02
N SER A 37 -29.61 -0.99 1.18
CA SER A 37 -30.41 -0.34 2.22
C SER A 37 -29.73 0.97 2.64
N LYS A 38 -30.49 1.89 3.24
CA LYS A 38 -29.97 3.17 3.71
C LYS A 38 -28.78 3.01 4.67
N GLU A 39 -28.81 1.96 5.50
CA GLU A 39 -27.77 1.63 6.48
C GLU A 39 -26.49 1.10 5.83
N LYS A 40 -26.60 0.50 4.63
CA LYS A 40 -25.48 -0.10 3.88
C LYS A 40 -25.03 0.77 2.71
N GLN A 41 -25.58 1.96 2.57
CA GLN A 41 -25.17 2.89 1.54
C GLN A 41 -23.82 3.51 1.90
N LEU A 42 -22.84 3.40 0.99
CA LEU A 42 -21.59 4.12 1.11
C LEU A 42 -21.80 5.54 0.58
N ASN A 43 -21.72 6.53 1.46
CA ASN A 43 -22.04 7.92 1.12
C ASN A 43 -20.84 8.72 0.60
N ALA A 44 -19.62 8.34 0.98
CA ALA A 44 -18.43 9.05 0.56
C ALA A 44 -17.19 8.17 0.65
N VAL A 45 -16.30 8.35 -0.32
CA VAL A 45 -14.92 7.86 -0.31
C VAL A 45 -14.00 9.07 -0.44
N PHE A 46 -13.03 9.16 0.45
CA PHE A 46 -12.00 10.19 0.41
C PHE A 46 -10.63 9.52 0.37
N VAL A 47 -9.83 9.90 -0.64
CA VAL A 47 -8.42 9.55 -0.76
C VAL A 47 -7.61 10.81 -0.50
N LEU A 48 -6.82 10.81 0.57
CA LEU A 48 -6.09 11.98 1.05
C LEU A 48 -4.59 11.76 0.85
N GLY A 49 -3.99 12.53 -0.06
CA GLY A 49 -2.54 12.55 -0.32
C GLY A 49 -1.72 13.22 0.79
N ALA A 50 -1.87 12.78 2.04
CA ALA A 50 -1.38 13.50 3.22
C ALA A 50 -0.06 12.96 3.80
N ILE A 51 0.42 11.79 3.36
CA ILE A 51 1.63 11.17 3.94
C ILE A 51 2.87 11.79 3.28
N THR A 52 3.41 12.84 3.90
CA THR A 52 4.65 13.51 3.45
C THR A 52 5.92 12.75 3.83
N THR A 53 5.91 12.09 5.00
CA THR A 53 6.99 11.26 5.54
C THR A 53 6.43 10.32 6.62
N GLY A 54 7.20 9.30 6.98
CA GLY A 54 6.91 8.39 8.09
C GLY A 54 8.10 7.49 8.36
N THR A 55 8.13 6.89 9.55
CA THR A 55 9.11 5.86 9.91
C THR A 55 8.36 4.63 10.41
N GLU A 56 8.67 3.47 9.85
CA GLU A 56 8.12 2.18 10.26
C GLU A 56 9.28 1.23 10.55
N ASN A 57 9.27 0.59 11.73
CA ASN A 57 10.36 -0.29 12.20
C ASN A 57 11.77 0.33 12.13
N GLY A 58 11.86 1.65 12.29
CA GLY A 58 13.13 2.40 12.20
C GLY A 58 13.55 2.79 10.78
N PHE A 59 12.77 2.45 9.76
CA PHE A 59 13.04 2.81 8.37
C PHE A 59 12.14 3.95 7.92
N LEU A 60 12.72 4.96 7.27
CA LEU A 60 11.94 5.98 6.58
C LEU A 60 11.14 5.34 5.45
N LEU A 61 9.86 5.71 5.32
CA LEU A 61 9.01 5.22 4.24
C LEU A 61 9.57 5.62 2.86
N PRO A 62 9.46 4.76 1.83
CA PRO A 62 9.85 5.12 0.48
C PRO A 62 9.00 6.28 -0.05
N ARG A 63 9.58 7.08 -0.97
CA ARG A 63 8.75 7.94 -1.83
C ARG A 63 7.85 7.07 -2.70
N ALA A 64 6.69 7.61 -3.05
CA ALA A 64 5.73 6.91 -3.87
C ALA A 64 6.36 6.52 -5.23
N GLY A 65 6.49 5.22 -5.51
CA GLY A 65 7.08 4.72 -6.76
C GLY A 65 8.58 4.38 -6.67
N GLU A 66 9.22 4.64 -5.53
CA GLU A 66 10.62 4.29 -5.28
C GLU A 66 10.76 3.02 -4.43
N ASP A 67 9.68 2.27 -4.25
CA ASP A 67 9.60 1.12 -3.35
C ASP A 67 10.67 0.05 -3.68
N ALA A 68 10.93 -0.22 -4.97
CA ALA A 68 11.95 -1.18 -5.38
C ALA A 68 13.39 -0.75 -5.02
N ILE A 69 13.73 0.52 -5.23
CA ILE A 69 15.04 1.08 -4.87
C ILE A 69 15.20 1.08 -3.35
N TRP A 70 14.15 1.46 -2.63
CA TRP A 70 14.13 1.44 -1.17
C TRP A 70 14.34 0.03 -0.62
N LEU A 71 13.69 -0.99 -1.20
CA LEU A 71 13.89 -2.38 -0.82
C LEU A 71 15.35 -2.81 -1.04
N LYS A 72 15.93 -2.54 -2.21
CA LYS A 72 17.33 -2.86 -2.52
C LYS A 72 18.31 -2.19 -1.55
N ASN A 73 18.09 -0.91 -1.23
CA ASN A 73 18.97 -0.15 -0.35
C ASN A 73 18.94 -0.65 1.11
N ASN A 74 17.80 -1.16 1.57
CA ASN A 74 17.63 -1.61 2.96
C ASN A 74 17.77 -3.14 3.13
N ALA A 75 17.91 -3.91 2.04
CA ALA A 75 18.02 -5.37 2.05
C ALA A 75 19.02 -5.92 3.09
N PRO A 76 20.25 -5.38 3.23
CA PRO A 76 21.19 -5.90 4.23
C PRO A 76 20.65 -5.81 5.66
N LYS A 77 19.90 -4.75 5.99
CA LYS A 77 19.32 -4.57 7.32
C LYS A 77 18.11 -5.48 7.52
N PHE A 78 17.29 -5.68 6.49
CA PHE A 78 16.18 -6.63 6.55
C PHE A 78 16.68 -8.06 6.77
N GLU A 79 17.74 -8.47 6.07
CA GLU A 79 18.38 -9.78 6.31
C GLU A 79 18.94 -9.93 7.73
N GLU A 80 19.50 -8.85 8.30
CA GLU A 80 19.97 -8.85 9.68
C GLU A 80 18.81 -9.07 10.67
N LEU A 81 17.70 -8.34 10.51
CA LEU A 81 16.51 -8.46 11.35
C LEU A 81 15.86 -9.84 11.22
N ALA A 82 15.77 -10.38 10.00
CA ALA A 82 15.30 -11.73 9.76
C ALA A 82 16.17 -12.78 10.49
N LYS A 83 17.51 -12.65 10.43
CA LYS A 83 18.44 -13.53 11.17
C LYS A 83 18.33 -13.41 12.69
N GLN A 84 17.87 -12.26 13.19
CA GLN A 84 17.57 -12.05 14.61
C GLN A 84 16.23 -12.67 15.04
N GLY A 85 15.46 -13.25 14.10
CA GLY A 85 14.22 -13.96 14.38
C GLY A 85 12.97 -13.11 14.22
N ASP A 86 13.06 -11.94 13.60
CA ASP A 86 11.88 -11.15 13.25
C ASP A 86 11.16 -11.77 12.04
N SER A 87 9.96 -12.30 12.27
CA SER A 87 9.18 -13.03 11.26
C SER A 87 8.73 -12.14 10.11
N ASP A 88 8.39 -10.87 10.39
CA ASP A 88 7.89 -9.96 9.36
C ASP A 88 9.01 -9.63 8.36
N PHE A 89 10.24 -9.48 8.85
CA PHE A 89 11.42 -9.29 7.98
C PHE A 89 11.87 -10.58 7.31
N ALA A 90 11.67 -11.74 7.94
CA ALA A 90 11.92 -13.03 7.27
C ALA A 90 11.00 -13.21 6.05
N ASP A 91 9.70 -12.96 6.22
CA ASP A 91 8.72 -13.03 5.14
C ASP A 91 9.02 -11.99 4.04
N LEU A 92 9.37 -10.76 4.42
CA LEU A 92 9.77 -9.71 3.48
C LEU A 92 11.00 -10.12 2.65
N VAL A 93 12.03 -10.69 3.28
CA VAL A 93 13.24 -11.13 2.58
C VAL A 93 12.93 -12.25 1.59
N GLU A 94 12.03 -13.18 1.93
CA GLU A 94 11.59 -14.22 0.98
C GLU A 94 10.75 -13.63 -0.15
N GLU A 95 9.83 -12.70 0.13
CA GLU A 95 9.06 -11.99 -0.92
C GLU A 95 10.01 -11.29 -1.89
N MET A 96 11.02 -10.58 -1.37
CA MET A 96 12.00 -9.86 -2.17
C MET A 96 12.75 -10.77 -3.15
N ARG A 97 12.98 -12.05 -2.80
CA ARG A 97 13.64 -13.03 -3.69
C ARG A 97 12.75 -13.50 -4.83
N SER A 98 11.43 -13.43 -4.68
CA SER A 98 10.46 -13.80 -5.71
C SER A 98 10.12 -12.68 -6.69
N ARG A 99 10.62 -11.47 -6.45
CA ARG A 99 10.27 -10.27 -7.21
C ARG A 99 11.25 -9.99 -8.35
N ASP A 100 10.76 -10.11 -9.59
CA ASP A 100 11.56 -9.87 -10.79
C ASP A 100 12.12 -8.43 -10.88
N ASP A 101 11.39 -7.43 -10.37
CA ASP A 101 11.85 -6.03 -10.33
C ASP A 101 13.02 -5.80 -9.35
N LEU A 102 13.24 -6.76 -8.45
CA LEU A 102 14.32 -6.74 -7.47
C LEU A 102 15.53 -7.59 -7.88
N ALA A 103 15.38 -8.49 -8.85
CA ALA A 103 16.50 -9.21 -9.45
C ALA A 103 17.49 -8.23 -10.10
N ALA A 104 18.79 -8.56 -10.02
CA ALA A 104 19.89 -7.76 -10.56
C ALA A 104 20.03 -7.90 -12.08
#